data_AF-A0A4Q5R0N6-F1
#
_entry.id   AF-A0A4Q5R0N6-F1
#
_cell.length_a   1.000
_cell.length_b   1.000
_cell.length_c   1.000
_cell.angle_alpha   90.00
_cell.angle_beta   90.00
_cell.angle_gamma   90.00
#
_symmetry.space_group_name_H-M   'P 1'
#
loop_
_entity.id
_entity.type
_entity.pdbx_description
1 polymer ?
#
loop_
_entity_poly.entity_id
_entity_poly.type
_entity_poly.pdbx_seq_one_letter_code
_entity_poly.pdbx_strand_id
1 'polypeptide(L)'
;MLKLKVSLLFILLLFACSMDLSSQTSNDSTIDHLVEGKLSVELNAGYGFFIANQPKSLYLRNDHSRMVELSISRQTTGRYQWEKENSLPRLGIGLLHGDLGSREYLGKLTSLYPFIHFPLSRAKRSVTSFRLGAGLGWVEKLKFKGNDGIVAAD
;
A
#
# COMPACT_ATOMS: atom_id res chain seq x y z
N MET A 1 -13.17 24.56 -29.45
CA MET A 1 -13.05 25.35 -28.19
C MET A 1 -13.71 24.67 -26.98
N LEU A 2 -14.80 23.91 -27.14
CA LEU A 2 -15.49 23.24 -26.02
C LEU A 2 -14.69 22.07 -25.40
N LYS A 3 -14.06 21.21 -26.22
CA LYS A 3 -13.25 20.07 -25.73
C LYS A 3 -12.05 20.48 -24.88
N LEU A 4 -11.42 21.61 -25.21
CA LEU A 4 -10.29 22.15 -24.46
C LEU A 4 -10.71 22.68 -23.09
N LYS A 5 -11.88 23.31 -22.99
CA LYS A 5 -12.46 23.78 -21.72
C LYS A 5 -12.85 22.63 -20.79
N VAL A 6 -13.41 21.54 -21.32
CA VAL A 6 -13.77 20.35 -20.53
C VAL A 6 -12.51 19.64 -20.00
N SER A 7 -11.46 19.53 -20.82
CA SER A 7 -10.19 18.94 -20.37
C SER A 7 -9.50 19.80 -19.30
N LEU A 8 -9.54 21.12 -19.42
CA LEU A 8 -8.98 22.05 -18.43
C LEU A 8 -9.74 21.94 -17.09
N LEU A 9 -11.06 21.82 -17.14
CA LEU A 9 -11.91 21.71 -15.96
C LEU A 9 -11.69 20.36 -15.23
N PHE A 10 -11.45 19.28 -15.98
CA PHE A 10 -11.10 17.97 -15.41
C PHE A 10 -9.72 17.98 -14.73
N ILE A 11 -8.74 18.68 -15.31
CA ILE A 11 -7.40 18.84 -14.72
C ILE A 11 -7.47 19.73 -13.46
N LEU A 12 -8.29 20.78 -13.48
CA LEU A 12 -8.47 21.67 -12.33
C LEU A 12 -9.24 20.98 -11.18
N LEU A 13 -10.16 20.05 -11.50
CA LEU A 13 -10.86 19.22 -10.53
C LEU A 13 -9.93 18.16 -9.90
N LEU A 14 -9.00 17.60 -10.67
CA LEU A 14 -7.94 16.72 -10.17
C LEU A 14 -6.93 17.47 -9.28
N PHE A 15 -6.63 18.73 -9.59
CA PHE A 15 -5.73 19.57 -8.79
C PHE A 15 -6.37 20.06 -7.48
N ALA A 16 -7.66 20.41 -7.52
CA ALA A 16 -8.42 20.77 -6.31
C ALA A 16 -8.58 19.58 -5.34
N CYS A 17 -8.67 18.35 -5.85
CA CYS A 17 -8.74 17.15 -5.02
C CYS A 17 -7.41 16.83 -4.30
N SER A 18 -6.27 17.33 -4.81
CA SER A 18 -4.97 17.20 -4.12
C SER A 18 -4.72 18.25 -3.02
N MET A 19 -5.63 19.22 -2.86
CA MET A 19 -5.58 20.24 -1.80
C MET A 19 -6.67 19.96 -0.76
N ASP A 20 -6.66 18.80 -0.13
CA ASP A 20 -7.17 18.58 1.25
C ASP A 20 -6.97 17.12 1.65
N LEU A 21 -5.79 16.80 2.19
CA LEU A 21 -5.68 15.75 3.19
C LEU A 21 -4.64 16.12 4.25
N SER A 22 -4.87 17.28 4.88
CA SER A 22 -4.23 17.62 6.14
C SER A 22 -5.13 17.15 7.28
N SER A 23 -5.14 15.85 7.59
CA SER A 23 -5.61 15.40 8.90
C SER A 23 -4.42 15.36 9.85
N GLN A 24 -3.93 16.54 10.24
CA GLN A 24 -3.03 16.67 11.38
C GLN A 24 -3.89 16.94 12.61
N THR A 25 -4.30 15.88 13.30
CA THR A 25 -4.85 16.01 14.65
C THR A 25 -3.71 16.37 15.60
N SER A 26 -3.65 17.64 15.97
CA SER A 26 -2.88 18.16 17.10
C SER A 26 -3.38 17.48 18.38
N ASN A 27 -2.64 16.50 18.90
CA ASN A 27 -2.96 15.89 20.18
C ASN A 27 -2.38 16.78 21.30
N ASP A 28 -3.16 17.81 21.65
CA ASP A 28 -2.97 18.58 22.88
C ASP A 28 -3.28 17.69 24.10
N SER A 29 -2.44 17.81 25.10
CA SER A 29 -2.33 16.91 26.24
C SER A 29 -3.24 17.36 27.37
N THR A 30 -4.41 16.77 27.52
CA THR A 30 -5.00 16.59 28.86
C THR A 30 -5.90 15.35 28.86
N ILE A 31 -5.61 14.48 29.81
CA ILE A 31 -6.30 13.24 30.14
C ILE A 31 -7.79 13.52 30.27
N ASP A 32 -8.63 12.94 29.42
CA ASP A 32 -10.01 12.61 29.78
C ASP A 32 -10.55 11.49 28.88
N HIS A 33 -10.49 10.29 29.44
CA HIS A 33 -11.47 9.22 29.28
C HIS A 33 -11.65 8.47 27.94
N LEU A 34 -10.93 7.34 27.88
CA LEU A 34 -11.41 6.02 27.42
C LEU A 34 -11.43 5.72 25.89
N VAL A 35 -10.36 5.04 25.43
CA VAL A 35 -10.50 3.84 24.58
C VAL A 35 -11.11 4.05 23.17
N GLU A 36 -11.10 5.25 22.60
CA GLU A 36 -11.39 5.40 21.16
C GLU A 36 -10.12 5.16 20.33
N GLY A 37 -9.92 3.89 19.95
CA GLY A 37 -8.77 3.48 19.14
C GLY A 37 -8.60 4.39 17.91
N LYS A 38 -7.51 5.16 17.90
CA LYS A 38 -7.15 6.12 16.85
C LYS A 38 -7.17 5.43 15.49
N LEU A 39 -8.07 5.89 14.61
CA LEU A 39 -8.10 5.50 13.21
C LEU A 39 -7.00 6.27 12.47
N SER A 40 -6.31 5.62 11.55
CA SER A 40 -5.22 6.18 10.76
C SER A 40 -5.37 5.72 9.33
N VAL A 41 -5.34 6.67 8.40
CA VAL A 41 -5.41 6.43 6.96
C VAL A 41 -4.07 6.80 6.36
N GLU A 42 -3.48 5.89 5.59
CA GLU A 42 -2.16 6.03 4.99
C GLU A 42 -2.28 5.80 3.48
N LEU A 43 -1.73 6.72 2.68
CA LEU A 43 -1.63 6.56 1.23
C LEU A 43 -0.14 6.57 0.87
N ASN A 44 0.33 5.49 0.25
CA ASN A 44 1.71 5.32 -0.16
C ASN A 44 1.77 5.10 -1.68
N ALA A 45 2.74 5.73 -2.34
CA ALA A 45 3.02 5.49 -3.75
C ALA A 45 4.49 5.09 -3.89
N GLY A 46 4.74 3.96 -4.54
CA GLY A 46 6.05 3.38 -4.79
C GLY A 46 6.41 3.43 -6.27
N TYR A 47 7.65 3.80 -6.56
CA TYR A 47 8.25 3.69 -7.88
C TYR A 47 9.55 2.91 -7.76
N GLY A 48 9.74 1.89 -8.58
CA GLY A 48 10.91 1.03 -8.51
C GLY A 48 11.19 0.28 -9.80
N PHE A 49 12.21 -0.57 -9.75
CA PHE A 49 12.60 -1.43 -10.86
C PHE A 49 13.01 -2.79 -10.33
N PHE A 50 12.76 -3.84 -11.13
CA PHE A 50 13.12 -5.19 -10.76
C PHE A 50 14.57 -5.48 -11.17
N ILE A 51 15.41 -5.85 -10.20
CA ILE A 51 16.80 -6.26 -10.47
C ILE A 51 16.82 -7.76 -10.77
N ALA A 52 16.77 -8.09 -12.06
CA ALA A 52 16.91 -9.45 -12.56
C ALA A 52 18.36 -9.95 -12.40
N ASN A 53 18.58 -10.92 -11.50
CA ASN A 53 19.88 -11.61 -11.34
C ASN A 53 20.02 -12.84 -12.27
N GLN A 54 18.91 -13.39 -12.76
CA GLN A 54 18.90 -14.59 -13.61
C GLN A 54 18.65 -14.22 -15.08
N PRO A 55 19.32 -14.84 -16.07
CA PRO A 55 19.17 -14.50 -17.48
C PRO A 55 17.74 -14.69 -18.00
N LYS A 56 16.98 -15.66 -17.46
CA LYS A 56 15.55 -15.85 -17.78
C LYS A 56 14.64 -14.71 -17.28
N SER A 57 15.07 -13.95 -16.27
CA SER A 57 14.32 -12.82 -15.70
C SER A 57 14.60 -11.48 -16.39
N LEU A 58 15.57 -11.43 -17.31
CA LEU A 58 15.87 -10.21 -18.08
C LEU A 58 14.69 -9.76 -18.94
N TYR A 59 13.91 -10.70 -19.49
CA TYR A 59 12.71 -10.40 -20.29
C TYR A 59 11.56 -9.80 -19.46
N LEU A 60 11.60 -9.99 -18.15
CA LEU A 60 10.64 -9.42 -17.20
C LEU A 60 10.97 -7.96 -16.87
N ARG A 61 12.22 -7.55 -17.06
CA ARG A 61 12.74 -6.20 -16.76
C ARG A 61 12.57 -5.27 -17.97
N ASN A 62 11.33 -5.14 -18.46
CA ASN A 62 11.04 -4.27 -19.61
C ASN A 62 10.56 -2.87 -19.20
N ASP A 63 10.09 -2.67 -17.97
CA ASP A 63 9.55 -1.37 -17.55
C ASP A 63 9.70 -1.09 -16.05
N HIS A 64 9.36 0.12 -15.64
CA HIS A 64 9.36 0.54 -14.25
C HIS A 64 8.12 0.02 -13.51
N SER A 65 8.31 -0.41 -12.27
CA SER A 65 7.20 -0.79 -11.38
C SER A 65 6.65 0.46 -10.70
N ARG A 66 5.32 0.61 -10.76
CA ARG A 66 4.59 1.70 -10.12
C ARG A 66 3.49 1.08 -9.28
N MET A 67 3.45 1.40 -8.00
CA MET A 67 2.47 0.82 -7.09
C MET A 67 1.87 1.90 -6.20
N VAL A 68 0.60 1.77 -5.88
CA VAL A 68 -0.10 2.63 -4.94
C VAL A 68 -0.75 1.74 -3.89
N GLU A 69 -0.54 2.07 -2.63
CA GLU A 69 -1.10 1.38 -1.48
C GLU A 69 -1.95 2.35 -0.67
N LEU A 70 -3.21 2.01 -0.46
CA LEU A 70 -4.10 2.67 0.47
C LEU A 70 -4.30 1.76 1.68
N SER A 71 -3.99 2.25 2.87
CA SER A 71 -4.07 1.50 4.11
C SER A 71 -4.93 2.22 5.15
N ILE A 72 -5.83 1.49 5.79
CA ILE A 72 -6.64 1.99 6.90
C ILE A 72 -6.32 1.12 8.12
N SER A 73 -5.90 1.75 9.22
CA SER A 73 -5.51 1.06 10.44
C SER A 73 -6.09 1.70 11.69
N ARG A 74 -6.21 0.90 12.75
CA ARG A 74 -6.69 1.31 14.07
C ARG A 74 -5.72 0.85 15.14
N GLN A 75 -5.42 1.75 16.09
CA GLN A 75 -4.62 1.42 17.27
C GLN A 75 -5.39 0.49 18.22
N THR A 76 -4.79 -0.63 18.62
CA THR A 76 -5.38 -1.52 19.63
C THR A 76 -5.39 -0.85 21.00
N THR A 77 -6.37 -1.21 21.82
CA THR A 77 -6.62 -0.57 23.12
C THR A 77 -6.05 -1.37 24.29
N GLY A 78 -5.47 -2.55 24.04
CA GLY A 78 -4.92 -3.40 25.09
C GLY A 78 -6.01 -4.17 25.82
N ARG A 79 -7.13 -4.46 25.16
CA ARG A 79 -8.23 -5.23 25.76
C ARG A 79 -7.82 -6.68 25.94
N TYR A 80 -7.00 -7.20 25.03
CA TYR A 80 -6.49 -8.56 25.11
C TYR A 80 -5.05 -8.59 25.64
N GLN A 81 -4.69 -9.67 26.32
CA GLN A 81 -3.37 -9.81 26.95
C GLN A 81 -2.23 -9.73 25.93
N TRP A 82 -2.38 -10.39 24.77
CA TRP A 82 -1.39 -10.35 23.69
C TRP A 82 -1.15 -8.93 23.14
N GLU A 83 -2.15 -8.05 23.18
CA GLU A 83 -2.00 -6.66 22.74
C GLU A 83 -1.08 -5.88 23.69
N LYS A 84 -1.21 -6.11 25.00
CA LYS A 84 -0.35 -5.47 26.01
C LYS A 84 1.09 -5.97 25.92
N GLU A 85 1.27 -7.27 25.76
CA GLU A 85 2.59 -7.90 25.62
C GLU A 85 3.33 -7.42 24.37
N ASN A 86 2.61 -7.13 23.29
CA ASN A 86 3.16 -6.64 22.01
C ASN A 86 3.13 -5.11 21.85
N SER A 87 3.10 -4.36 22.96
CA SER A 87 3.17 -2.89 22.95
C SER A 87 2.07 -2.20 22.12
N LEU A 88 0.85 -2.75 22.17
CA LEU A 88 -0.35 -2.24 21.48
C LEU A 88 -0.14 -2.12 19.95
N PRO A 89 -0.15 -3.24 19.22
CA PRO A 89 0.02 -3.22 17.77
C PRO A 89 -1.13 -2.48 17.07
N ARG A 90 -0.88 -2.01 15.83
CA ARG A 90 -1.95 -1.47 14.97
C ARG A 90 -2.50 -2.58 14.08
N LEU A 91 -3.80 -2.65 13.96
CA LEU A 91 -4.49 -3.58 13.06
C LEU A 91 -5.11 -2.79 11.92
N GLY A 92 -5.01 -3.29 10.69
CA GLY A 92 -5.53 -2.57 9.54
C GLY A 92 -5.77 -3.46 8.33
N ILE A 93 -6.26 -2.84 7.27
CA ILE A 93 -6.42 -3.44 5.95
C ILE A 93 -5.79 -2.52 4.91
N GLY A 94 -5.06 -3.12 3.97
CA GLY A 94 -4.37 -2.43 2.89
C GLY A 94 -4.89 -2.91 1.54
N LEU A 95 -5.13 -1.96 0.64
CA LEU A 95 -5.39 -2.19 -0.77
C LEU A 95 -4.18 -1.70 -1.56
N LEU A 96 -3.55 -2.60 -2.30
CA LEU A 96 -2.40 -2.32 -3.16
C LEU A 96 -2.82 -2.51 -4.61
N HIS A 97 -2.56 -1.53 -5.45
CA HIS A 97 -2.80 -1.61 -6.90
C HIS A 97 -1.60 -1.03 -7.65
N GLY A 98 -1.13 -1.73 -8.68
CA GLY A 98 0.04 -1.27 -9.42
C GLY A 98 0.53 -2.19 -10.53
N ASP A 99 1.51 -1.70 -11.27
CA ASP A 99 2.20 -2.45 -12.31
C ASP A 99 3.47 -3.09 -11.74
N LEU A 100 3.65 -4.38 -11.97
CA LEU A 100 4.79 -5.18 -11.48
C LEU A 100 6.10 -4.96 -12.29
N GLY A 101 6.18 -3.91 -13.12
CA GLY A 101 7.35 -3.59 -13.95
C GLY A 101 7.43 -4.36 -15.28
N SER A 102 6.46 -5.22 -15.57
CA SER A 102 6.36 -5.89 -16.87
C SER A 102 4.92 -5.89 -17.36
N ARG A 103 4.53 -4.83 -18.07
CA ARG A 103 3.16 -4.69 -18.59
C ARG A 103 2.77 -5.81 -19.55
N GLU A 104 3.76 -6.39 -20.23
CA GLU A 104 3.57 -7.46 -21.21
C GLU A 104 3.41 -8.85 -20.54
N TYR A 105 4.15 -9.11 -19.46
CA TYR A 105 4.25 -10.47 -18.87
C TYR A 105 3.60 -10.64 -17.50
N LEU A 106 3.51 -9.59 -16.67
CA LEU A 106 2.87 -9.62 -15.33
C LEU A 106 1.61 -8.76 -15.23
N GLY A 107 1.46 -7.75 -16.09
CA GLY A 107 0.31 -6.85 -16.05
C GLY A 107 0.18 -6.10 -14.72
N LYS A 108 -1.07 -5.88 -14.29
CA LYS A 108 -1.41 -5.20 -13.04
C LYS A 108 -1.62 -6.19 -11.89
N LEU A 109 -1.14 -5.79 -10.72
CA LEU A 109 -1.42 -6.38 -9.43
C LEU A 109 -2.52 -5.58 -8.73
N THR A 110 -3.51 -6.27 -8.20
CA THR A 110 -4.45 -5.74 -7.22
C THR A 110 -4.47 -6.67 -6.03
N SER A 111 -4.15 -6.21 -4.83
CA SER A 111 -4.24 -7.04 -3.63
C SER A 111 -4.96 -6.32 -2.51
N LEU A 112 -5.77 -7.07 -1.77
CA LEU A 112 -6.41 -6.64 -0.54
C LEU A 112 -5.91 -7.53 0.58
N TYR A 113 -5.31 -6.93 1.60
CA TYR A 113 -4.70 -7.69 2.69
C TYR A 113 -4.91 -7.04 4.06
N PRO A 114 -5.40 -7.80 5.06
CA PRO A 114 -5.29 -7.38 6.45
C PRO A 114 -3.82 -7.40 6.89
N PHE A 115 -3.47 -6.50 7.79
CA PHE A 115 -2.13 -6.40 8.36
C PHE A 115 -2.13 -6.06 9.85
N ILE A 116 -1.06 -6.49 10.52
CA ILE A 116 -0.73 -6.18 11.90
C ILE A 116 0.64 -5.49 11.91
N HIS A 117 0.70 -4.32 12.54
CA HIS A 117 1.90 -3.51 12.64
C HIS A 117 2.38 -3.47 14.09
N PHE A 118 3.49 -4.17 14.35
CA PHE A 118 4.14 -4.31 15.64
C PHE A 118 5.22 -3.25 15.83
N PRO A 119 5.14 -2.40 16.87
CA PRO A 119 6.24 -1.52 17.26
C PRO A 119 7.23 -2.29 18.13
N LEU A 120 8.30 -2.86 17.55
CA LEU A 120 9.28 -3.67 18.30
C LEU A 120 10.09 -2.85 19.30
N SER A 121 10.58 -1.68 18.87
CA SER A 121 11.40 -0.82 19.74
C SER A 121 11.21 0.66 19.39
N ARG A 122 11.05 1.47 20.44
CA ARG A 122 10.96 2.93 20.36
C ARG A 122 12.16 3.52 21.10
N ALA A 123 13.23 3.81 20.39
CA ALA A 123 14.33 4.62 20.92
C ALA A 123 13.99 6.11 20.75
N LYS A 124 14.61 6.99 21.56
CA LYS A 124 14.39 8.46 21.51
C LYS A 124 14.65 9.08 20.12
N ARG A 125 15.42 8.41 19.24
CA ARG A 125 15.80 8.90 17.90
C ARG A 125 15.46 7.93 16.76
N SER A 126 15.02 6.71 17.06
CA SER A 126 14.75 5.70 16.04
C SER A 126 13.61 4.81 16.49
N VAL A 127 12.66 4.57 15.60
CA VAL A 127 11.54 3.66 15.84
C VAL A 127 11.69 2.52 14.84
N THR A 128 11.82 1.30 15.35
CA THR A 128 11.82 0.09 14.54
C THR A 128 10.46 -0.55 14.67
N SER A 129 9.77 -0.68 13.55
CA SER A 129 8.50 -1.38 13.47
C SER A 129 8.55 -2.49 12.44
N PHE A 130 7.67 -3.47 12.64
CA PHE A 130 7.49 -4.61 11.78
C PHE A 130 6.03 -4.69 11.36
N ARG A 131 5.77 -4.85 10.08
CA ARG A 131 4.42 -4.99 9.52
C ARG A 131 4.29 -6.37 8.91
N LEU A 132 3.31 -7.13 9.37
CA LEU A 132 2.98 -8.46 8.85
C LEU A 132 1.58 -8.41 8.29
N GLY A 133 1.38 -8.85 7.05
CA GLY A 133 0.07 -8.92 6.42
C GLY A 133 -0.05 -10.13 5.52
N ALA A 134 -1.26 -10.69 5.45
CA ALA A 134 -1.56 -11.84 4.61
C ALA A 134 -2.96 -11.65 4.03
N GLY A 135 -3.10 -11.75 2.71
CA GLY A 135 -4.35 -11.44 2.03
C GLY A 135 -4.41 -11.97 0.61
N LEU A 136 -5.42 -11.49 -0.12
CA LEU A 136 -5.72 -11.94 -1.46
C LEU A 136 -5.09 -10.98 -2.47
N GLY A 137 -4.36 -11.55 -3.44
CA GLY A 137 -3.77 -10.83 -4.56
C GLY A 137 -4.27 -11.41 -5.87
N TRP A 138 -4.72 -10.53 -6.76
CA TRP A 138 -5.08 -10.84 -8.14
C TRP A 138 -4.06 -10.22 -9.09
N VAL A 139 -3.56 -11.01 -10.03
CA VAL A 139 -2.62 -10.58 -11.06
C VAL A 139 -3.28 -10.80 -12.42
N GLU A 140 -3.47 -9.74 -13.20
CA GLU A 140 -4.26 -9.78 -14.44
C GLU A 140 -3.65 -10.66 -15.53
N LYS A 141 -2.31 -10.75 -15.60
CA LYS A 141 -1.63 -11.47 -16.67
C LYS A 141 -0.49 -12.28 -16.10
N LEU A 142 -0.77 -13.53 -15.74
CA LEU A 142 0.25 -14.53 -15.42
C LEU A 142 0.62 -15.28 -16.71
N LYS A 143 1.52 -14.72 -17.50
CA LYS A 143 2.05 -15.41 -18.69
C LYS A 143 3.35 -16.12 -18.34
N PHE A 144 3.28 -17.43 -18.16
CA PHE A 144 4.46 -18.26 -18.01
C PHE A 144 4.92 -18.74 -19.39
N LYS A 145 6.13 -18.35 -19.80
CA LYS A 145 6.74 -18.90 -21.03
C LYS A 145 7.38 -20.26 -20.69
N GLY A 146 6.61 -21.34 -20.90
CA GLY A 146 7.14 -22.70 -20.99
C GLY A 146 7.98 -22.87 -22.26
N ASN A 147 8.75 -23.95 -22.35
CA ASN A 147 9.67 -24.23 -23.46
C ASN A 147 8.93 -24.54 -24.80
N ASP A 148 7.61 -24.35 -24.81
CA ASP A 148 6.64 -24.91 -25.77
C ASP A 148 5.73 -23.81 -26.37
N GLY A 149 5.93 -22.54 -25.98
CA GLY A 149 5.04 -21.44 -26.33
C GLY A 149 4.29 -20.87 -25.13
N ILE A 150 3.70 -19.68 -25.32
CA ILE A 150 3.04 -18.92 -24.25
C ILE A 150 1.71 -19.60 -23.92
N VAL A 151 1.60 -20.18 -22.72
CA VAL A 151 0.33 -20.73 -22.21
C VAL A 151 -0.22 -19.75 -21.18
N ALA A 152 -1.47 -19.31 -21.39
CA ALA A 152 -2.23 -18.55 -20.40
C ALA A 152 -2.79 -19.52 -19.35
N ALA A 153 -2.66 -19.19 -18.07
CA ALA A 153 -3.33 -19.92 -17.00
C ALA A 153 -4.76 -19.39 -16.88
N ASP A 154 -5.73 -20.23 -17.26
CA ASP A 154 -7.17 -20.08 -16.96
C ASP A 154 -7.44 -20.28 -15.46
#